data_AF-A0A399YCE8-F1
#
_entry.id   AF-A0A399YCE8-F1
#
_cell.length_a   1.000
_cell.length_b   1.000
_cell.length_c   1.000
_cell.angle_alpha   90.00
_cell.angle_beta   90.00
_cell.angle_gamma   90.00
#
_symmetry.space_group_name_H-M   'P 1'
#
loop_
_entity.id
_entity.type
_entity.pdbx_description
1 polymer ?
#
loop_
_entity_poly.entity_id
_entity_poly.type
_entity_poly.pdbx_seq_one_letter_code
_entity_poly.pdbx_strand_id
1 'polypeptide(L)' 'MLTYPHIDPIAFSLGPLSVRWYGLMYLAGFVAFVMLGRRRIAR' A
#
# COMPACT_ATOMS: atom_id res chain seq x y z
N MET A 1 18.32 0.48 23.57
CA MET A 1 17.50 -0.62 23.03
C MET A 1 16.46 0.00 22.12
N LEU A 2 16.32 -0.47 20.87
CA LEU A 2 15.32 0.06 19.94
C LEU A 2 13.98 -0.63 20.24
N THR A 3 13.02 0.10 20.81
CA THR A 3 11.68 -0.44 21.09
C THR A 3 10.93 -0.62 19.78
N TYR A 4 10.35 -1.80 19.57
CA TYR A 4 9.50 -2.04 18.40
C TYR A 4 8.29 -1.09 18.43
N PRO A 5 8.07 -0.29 17.38
CA PRO A 5 6.91 0.59 17.32
C PRO A 5 5.65 -0.26 17.11
N HIS A 6 4.70 -0.15 18.04
CA HIS A 6 3.37 -0.72 17.87
C HIS A 6 2.54 0.16 16.92
N ILE A 7 2.61 -0.16 15.63
CA ILE A 7 1.82 0.51 14.59
C ILE A 7 0.49 -0.24 14.44
N ASP A 8 -0.63 0.50 14.43
CA ASP A 8 -1.94 -0.08 14.15
C ASP A 8 -1.97 -0.64 12.72
N PRO A 9 -2.33 -1.93 12.52
CA PRO A 9 -2.38 -2.52 11.19
C PRO A 9 -3.46 -1.91 10.28
N ILE A 10 -4.47 -1.24 10.85
CA ILE A 10 -5.56 -0.61 10.12
C ILE A 10 -5.16 0.82 9.76
N ALA A 11 -5.12 1.13 8.46
CA ALA A 11 -4.84 2.47 7.97
C ALA A 11 -6.05 3.39 8.12
N PHE A 12 -7.24 2.92 7.74
CA PHE A 12 -8.51 3.61 7.95
C PHE A 12 -9.67 2.62 7.87
N SER A 13 -10.80 3.00 8.48
CA SER A 13 -12.03 2.21 8.50
C SER A 13 -13.18 3.01 7.86
N LEU A 14 -13.92 2.35 6.98
CA LEU A 14 -15.13 2.84 6.34
C LEU A 14 -16.29 1.93 6.76
N GLY A 15 -16.92 2.24 7.89
CA GLY A 15 -17.97 1.41 8.48
C GLY A 15 -17.45 -0.02 8.76
N PRO A 16 -18.05 -1.08 8.20
CA PRO A 16 -17.60 -2.45 8.41
C PRO A 16 -16.30 -2.80 7.64
N LEU A 17 -15.83 -1.93 6.75
CA LEU A 17 -14.65 -2.18 5.94
C LEU A 17 -13.40 -1.58 6.59
N SER A 18 -12.46 -2.42 7.03
CA SER A 18 -11.15 -1.98 7.55
C SER A 18 -10.07 -2.15 6.49
N VAL A 19 -9.44 -1.05 6.08
CA VAL A 19 -8.33 -1.06 5.13
C VAL A 19 -7.02 -1.17 5.90
N ARG A 20 -6.20 -2.18 5.55
CA ARG A 20 -4.91 -2.45 6.21
C ARG A 20 -3.74 -1.90 5.41
N TRP A 21 -2.66 -1.52 6.11
CA TRP A 21 -1.41 -1.05 5.49
C TRP A 21 -0.83 -2.02 4.47
N TYR A 22 -0.82 -3.31 4.80
CA TYR A 22 -0.32 -4.36 3.90
C TYR A 22 -1.05 -4.35 2.55
N GLY A 23 -2.39 -4.24 2.57
CA GLY A 23 -3.18 -4.15 1.34
C GLY A 23 -2.88 -2.89 0.52
N LEU A 24 -2.72 -1.74 1.18
CA LEU A 24 -2.33 -0.49 0.53
C LEU A 24 -0.95 -0.59 -0.13
N MET A 25 0.01 -1.28 0.51
CA MET A 25 1.33 -1.50 -0.07
C MET A 25 1.29 -2.33 -1.35
N TYR A 26 0.47 -3.39 -1.40
CA TYR A 26 0.27 -4.14 -2.67
C TYR A 26 -0.35 -3.29 -3.75
N LEU A 27 -1.38 -2.52 -3.41
CA LEU A 27 -2.04 -1.64 -4.37
C LEU A 27 -1.05 -0.62 -4.93
N ALA A 28 -0.27 0.02 -4.06
CA ALA A 28 0.76 0.98 -4.46
C ALA A 28 1.81 0.33 -5.38
N GLY A 29 2.31 -0.86 -5.03
CA GLY A 29 3.27 -1.60 -5.86
C GLY A 29 2.71 -1.97 -7.23
N PHE A 30 1.47 -2.45 -7.27
CA PHE A 30 0.78 -2.78 -8.51
C PHE A 30 0.57 -1.55 -9.41
N VAL A 31 0.08 -0.44 -8.84
CA VAL A 31 -0.09 0.83 -9.58
C VAL A 31 1.25 1.34 -10.11
N ALA A 32 2.31 1.28 -9.31
CA ALA A 32 3.65 1.66 -9.73
C ALA A 32 4.14 0.78 -10.89
N PHE A 33 3.98 -0.54 -10.80
CA PHE A 33 4.34 -1.47 -11.86
C PHE A 33 3.61 -1.16 -13.17
N VAL A 34 2.29 -0.98 -13.13
CA VAL A 34 1.49 -0.65 -14.32
C VAL A 34 1.90 0.71 -14.89
N MET A 35 2.06 1.73 -14.04
CA MET A 35 2.43 3.08 -14.49
C MET A 35 3.81 3.09 -15.15
N LEU A 36 4.80 2.47 -14.52
CA LEU A 36 6.17 2.41 -15.03
C LEU A 36 6.25 1.53 -16.29
N GLY A 37 5.56 0.40 -16.32
CA GLY A 37 5.45 -0.46 -17.50
C GLY A 37 4.86 0.27 -18.70
N ARG A 38 3.77 1.01 -18.50
CA ARG A 38 3.17 1.85 -19.55
C ARG A 38 4.11 2.95 -20.03
N ARG A 39 4.80 3.63 -19.12
CA ARG A 39 5.82 4.65 -19.48
C ARG A 39 6.98 4.04 -20.26
N ARG A 40 7.34 2.78 -19.98
CA ARG A 40 8.43 2.07 -20.67
C ARG A 40 8.04 1.62 -22.06
N ILE A 41 6.81 1.17 -22.27
CA ILE A 41 6.28 0.77 -23.59
C ILE A 41 6.04 1.99 -24.49
N ALA A 42 5.65 3.12 -23.92
CA ALA A 42 5.42 4.35 -24.67
C ALA A 42 6.72 5.11 -25.05
N ARG A 43 7.88 4.64 -24.61
CA ARG A 43 9.21 5.10 -25.03
C ARG A 43 9.75 4.19 -26.11
#